data_AF-A0A8T3PWG7-F1
#
_entry.id   AF-A0A8T3PWG7-F1
#
_cell.length_a   1.000
_cell.length_b   1.000
_cell.length_c   1.000
_cell.angle_alpha   90.00
_cell.angle_beta   90.00
_cell.angle_gamma   90.00
#
_symmetry.space_group_name_H-M   'P 1'
#
loop_
_entity.id
_entity.type
_entity.pdbx_description
1 polymer ?
#
loop_
_entity_poly.entity_id
_entity_poly.type
_entity_poly.pdbx_seq_one_letter_code
_entity_poly.pdbx_strand_id
1 'polypeptide(L)'
;MTDAEGRIQRELELDPTGPVAAAPQASIPPPPARSLWARIVQVSAVPIAAVLLAFLVGSIFILVSTLFTSREFDLLLPFTAYSSLFFGAFGGVNPIVDTMVAAAPLILGGLALGLGFKAGLFNIGAQGQFLMGALGAAAVGASVAGLPAPIAIATAVLAGAAVGAVYGFIPGMLKAFTGAHEVVTTIMLNFIAAAIIAYLVAGPLGAEG
;
A
#
# COMPACT_ATOMS: atom_id res chain seq x y z
N MET A 1 36.54 29.99 21.49
CA MET A 1 35.58 28.86 21.59
C MET A 1 36.09 27.75 22.50
N THR A 2 37.41 27.52 22.58
CA THR A 2 38.08 26.46 23.35
C THR A 2 37.98 26.57 24.89
N ASP A 3 37.69 27.75 25.45
CA ASP A 3 37.74 27.98 26.90
C ASP A 3 36.43 27.61 27.63
N ALA A 4 35.29 27.64 26.94
CA ALA A 4 34.00 27.30 27.54
C ALA A 4 33.81 25.79 27.70
N GLU A 5 34.21 25.01 26.70
CA GLU A 5 34.11 23.54 26.74
C GLU A 5 35.04 22.94 27.79
N GLY A 6 36.26 23.48 27.93
CA GLY A 6 37.21 23.03 28.95
C GLY A 6 36.75 23.28 30.38
N ARG A 7 35.96 24.34 30.62
CA ARG A 7 35.37 24.62 31.93
C ARG A 7 34.23 23.68 32.28
N ILE A 8 33.36 23.38 31.30
CA ILE A 8 32.23 22.46 31.47
C ILE A 8 32.73 21.03 31.74
N GLN A 9 33.79 20.58 31.05
CA GLN A 9 34.36 19.26 31.29
C GLN A 9 34.98 19.14 32.69
N ARG A 10 35.69 20.17 33.17
CA ARG A 10 36.24 20.16 34.55
C ARG A 10 35.14 20.19 35.62
N GLU A 11 34.04 20.89 35.39
CA GLU A 11 32.89 20.89 36.32
C GLU A 11 32.22 19.51 36.40
N LEU A 12 32.03 18.82 35.26
CA LEU A 12 31.51 17.45 35.21
C LEU A 12 32.44 16.41 35.84
N GLU A 13 33.76 16.64 35.79
CA GLU A 13 34.77 15.77 36.42
C GLU A 13 34.84 15.94 37.94
N LEU A 14 34.56 17.15 38.45
CA LEU A 14 34.64 17.50 39.87
C LEU A 14 33.38 17.15 40.67
N ASP A 15 32.19 17.13 40.03
CA ASP A 15 30.94 16.68 40.65
C ASP A 15 30.08 15.90 39.63
N PRO A 16 30.31 14.58 39.47
CA PRO A 16 29.58 13.76 38.50
C PRO A 16 28.12 13.50 38.92
N THR A 17 27.71 13.91 40.12
CA THR A 17 26.37 13.71 40.68
C THR A 17 25.60 15.02 40.89
N GLY A 18 26.25 16.17 40.70
CA GLY A 18 25.63 17.47 40.78
C GLY A 18 24.54 17.63 39.73
N PRO A 19 23.47 18.40 40.02
CA PRO A 19 22.48 18.72 39.00
C PRO A 19 23.19 19.45 37.85
N VAL A 20 23.34 18.77 36.70
CA VAL A 20 23.85 19.38 35.47
C VAL A 20 23.04 20.64 35.23
N ALA A 21 23.66 21.80 35.41
CA ALA A 21 23.00 23.07 35.18
C ALA A 21 22.44 23.03 33.76
N ALA A 22 21.11 23.01 33.64
CA ALA A 22 20.45 22.89 32.36
C ALA A 22 21.00 23.99 31.44
N ALA A 23 21.64 23.59 30.34
CA ALA A 23 22.12 24.52 29.33
C ALA A 23 20.96 25.49 29.01
N PRO A 24 21.21 26.80 28.90
CA PRO A 24 20.17 27.77 28.59
C PRO A 24 19.39 27.25 27.39
N GLN A 25 18.13 26.87 27.59
CA GLN A 25 17.26 26.48 26.49
C GLN A 25 17.14 27.73 25.64
N ALA A 26 17.91 27.78 24.55
CA ALA A 26 17.76 28.80 23.54
C ALA A 26 16.29 28.71 23.11
N SER A 27 15.50 29.70 23.50
CA SER A 27 14.09 29.76 23.16
C SER A 27 14.02 29.84 21.65
N ILE A 28 13.79 28.69 21.01
CA ILE A 28 13.60 28.63 19.56
C ILE A 28 12.42 29.56 19.29
N PRO A 29 12.60 30.68 18.56
CA PRO A 29 11.49 31.57 18.29
C PRO A 29 10.40 30.75 17.59
N PRO A 30 9.12 30.90 17.99
CA PRO A 30 8.05 30.15 17.36
C PRO A 30 8.13 30.38 15.85
N PRO A 31 8.02 29.34 15.02
CA PRO A 31 8.07 29.51 13.57
C PRO A 31 7.03 30.57 13.18
N PRO A 32 7.36 31.47 12.24
CA PRO A 32 6.45 32.54 11.85
C PRO A 32 5.09 31.94 11.52
N ALA A 33 4.02 32.57 12.02
CA ALA A 33 2.64 32.14 11.80
C ALA A 33 2.31 32.25 10.30
N ARG A 34 2.69 31.22 9.52
CA ARG A 34 2.32 31.09 8.12
C ARG A 34 0.81 31.01 8.07
N SER A 35 0.20 31.80 7.18
CA SER A 35 -1.23 31.70 6.92
C SER A 35 -1.60 30.25 6.60
N LEU A 36 -2.80 29.84 7.00
CA LEU A 36 -3.34 28.52 6.71
C LEU A 36 -3.21 28.17 5.21
N TRP A 37 -3.38 29.18 4.35
CA TRP A 37 -3.16 29.09 2.90
C TRP A 37 -1.72 28.76 2.50
N ALA A 38 -0.71 29.41 3.12
CA ALA A 38 0.69 29.10 2.83
C ALA A 38 1.07 27.68 3.25
N ARG A 39 0.46 27.15 4.33
CA ARG A 39 0.66 25.74 4.74
C ARG A 39 0.02 24.77 3.76
N ILE A 40 -1.23 25.02 3.34
CA ILE A 40 -1.92 24.17 2.35
C ILE A 40 -1.13 24.11 1.04
N VAL A 41 -0.69 25.26 0.53
CA VAL A 41 0.08 25.36 -0.72
C VAL A 41 1.39 24.61 -0.58
N GLN A 42 2.14 24.82 0.51
CA GLN A 42 3.43 24.16 0.69
C GLN A 42 3.31 22.63 0.83
N VAL A 43 2.29 22.14 1.54
CA VAL A 43 2.06 20.70 1.73
C VAL A 43 1.58 20.04 0.43
N SER A 44 0.78 20.73 -0.37
CA SER A 44 0.20 20.17 -1.60
C SER A 44 1.11 20.33 -2.82
N ALA A 45 2.02 21.31 -2.82
CA ALA A 45 2.89 21.62 -3.96
C ALA A 45 3.77 20.43 -4.37
N VAL A 46 4.35 19.71 -3.41
CA VAL A 46 5.24 18.57 -3.70
C VAL A 46 4.48 17.41 -4.35
N PRO A 47 3.34 16.91 -3.80
CA PRO A 47 2.53 15.90 -4.48
C PRO A 47 2.03 16.31 -5.85
N ILE A 48 1.55 17.55 -6.00
CA ILE A 48 1.04 18.04 -7.28
C ILE A 48 2.17 18.07 -8.32
N ALA A 49 3.34 18.60 -7.95
CA ALA A 49 4.50 18.60 -8.84
C ALA A 49 4.93 17.18 -9.22
N ALA A 50 4.90 16.24 -8.28
CA ALA A 50 5.22 14.83 -8.54
C ALA A 50 4.23 14.19 -9.53
N VAL A 51 2.92 14.47 -9.39
CA VAL A 51 1.89 13.97 -10.32
C VAL A 51 2.09 14.55 -11.71
N LEU A 52 2.31 15.86 -11.83
CA LEU A 52 2.57 16.50 -13.13
C LEU A 52 3.84 15.95 -13.78
N LEU A 53 4.90 15.75 -13.00
CA LEU A 53 6.14 15.15 -13.48
C LEU A 53 5.91 13.70 -13.94
N ALA A 54 5.10 12.92 -13.22
CA ALA A 54 4.77 11.56 -13.61
C ALA A 54 4.01 11.50 -14.95
N PHE A 55 3.05 12.40 -15.18
CA PHE A 55 2.39 12.53 -16.49
C PHE A 55 3.37 12.99 -17.58
N LEU A 56 4.28 13.92 -17.30
CA LEU A 56 5.28 14.34 -18.27
C LEU A 56 6.21 13.19 -18.67
N VAL A 57 6.76 12.48 -17.68
CA VAL A 57 7.63 11.32 -17.89
C VAL A 57 6.87 10.19 -18.60
N GLY A 58 5.64 9.91 -18.18
CA GLY A 58 4.76 8.94 -18.86
C GLY A 58 4.49 9.32 -20.32
N SER A 59 4.33 10.61 -20.63
CA SER A 59 4.14 11.09 -22.00
C SER A 59 5.36 10.81 -22.85
N ILE A 60 6.57 10.99 -22.29
CA ILE A 60 7.83 10.64 -22.97
C ILE A 60 7.87 9.14 -23.28
N PHE A 61 7.50 8.28 -22.33
CA PHE A 61 7.44 6.83 -22.57
C PHE A 61 6.43 6.47 -23.65
N ILE A 62 5.24 7.09 -23.65
CA ILE A 62 4.22 6.88 -24.69
C ILE A 62 4.73 7.30 -26.06
N LEU A 63 5.41 8.45 -26.16
CA LEU A 63 6.02 8.91 -27.41
C LEU A 63 7.13 7.97 -27.88
N VAL A 64 8.00 7.53 -26.97
CA VAL A 64 9.07 6.57 -27.31
C VAL A 64 8.48 5.23 -27.78
N SER A 65 7.32 4.82 -27.25
CA SER A 65 6.65 3.58 -27.67
C SER A 65 6.25 3.57 -29.15
N THR A 66 6.05 4.74 -29.78
CA THR A 66 5.70 4.81 -31.21
C THR A 66 6.86 4.36 -32.10
N LEU A 67 8.10 4.57 -31.66
CA LEU A 67 9.31 4.14 -32.37
C LEU A 67 9.39 2.61 -32.51
N PHE A 68 8.79 1.87 -31.57
CA PHE A 68 8.81 0.41 -31.55
C PHE A 68 7.57 -0.24 -32.19
N THR A 69 6.47 0.51 -32.37
CA THR A 69 5.15 -0.04 -32.73
C THR A 69 4.83 0.11 -34.23
N SER A 70 5.81 0.47 -35.07
CA SER A 70 5.64 0.69 -36.52
C SER A 70 4.55 1.71 -36.89
N ARG A 71 4.16 2.58 -35.95
CA ARG A 71 3.28 3.72 -36.21
C ARG A 71 4.14 4.96 -36.46
N GLU A 72 3.63 5.88 -37.28
CA GLU A 72 4.24 7.20 -37.46
C GLU A 72 4.43 7.89 -36.10
N PHE A 73 5.41 8.79 -36.02
CA PHE A 73 5.68 9.54 -34.79
C PHE A 73 4.55 10.53 -34.52
N ASP A 74 3.60 10.12 -33.68
CA ASP A 74 2.41 10.89 -33.32
C ASP A 74 2.58 11.60 -31.97
N LEU A 75 2.80 12.92 -32.04
CA LEU A 75 2.93 13.80 -30.87
C LEU A 75 1.63 13.92 -30.05
N LEU A 76 0.47 13.58 -30.61
CA LEU A 76 -0.83 13.64 -29.96
C LEU A 76 -1.21 12.33 -29.26
N LEU A 77 -0.40 11.27 -29.42
CA LEU A 77 -0.66 9.97 -28.80
C LEU A 77 -0.75 10.02 -27.27
N PRO A 78 0.08 10.76 -26.51
CA PRO A 78 -0.07 10.89 -25.06
C PRO A 78 -1.42 11.47 -24.66
N PHE A 79 -1.93 12.45 -25.41
CA PHE A 79 -3.24 13.03 -25.15
C PHE A 79 -4.35 11.99 -25.34
N THR A 80 -4.27 11.20 -26.41
CA THR A 80 -5.22 10.11 -26.67
C THR A 80 -5.12 8.99 -25.62
N ALA A 81 -3.91 8.67 -25.16
CA ALA A 81 -3.69 7.66 -24.13
C ALA A 81 -4.30 8.10 -22.78
N TYR A 82 -4.10 9.35 -22.38
CA TYR A 82 -4.69 9.87 -21.14
C TYR A 82 -6.19 10.10 -21.24
N SER A 83 -6.71 10.52 -22.38
CA SER A 83 -8.16 10.59 -22.58
C SER A 83 -8.79 9.19 -22.54
N SER A 84 -8.13 8.19 -23.14
CA SER A 84 -8.56 6.79 -23.07
C SER A 84 -8.50 6.25 -21.64
N LEU A 85 -7.51 6.64 -20.83
CA LEU A 85 -7.47 6.29 -19.40
C LEU A 85 -8.68 6.88 -18.65
N PHE A 86 -9.03 8.13 -18.93
CA PHE A 86 -10.16 8.80 -18.29
C PHE A 86 -11.51 8.18 -18.71
N PHE A 87 -11.75 8.01 -20.01
CA PHE A 87 -12.99 7.41 -20.51
C PHE A 87 -13.06 5.90 -20.25
N GLY A 88 -11.92 5.22 -20.17
CA GLY A 88 -11.83 3.82 -19.75
C GLY A 88 -12.21 3.61 -18.28
N ALA A 89 -12.13 4.65 -17.44
CA ALA A 89 -12.58 4.59 -16.05
C ALA A 89 -13.99 5.15 -15.84
N PHE A 90 -14.36 6.24 -16.54
CA PHE A 90 -15.58 7.01 -16.28
C PHE A 90 -16.52 7.17 -17.49
N GLY A 91 -16.15 6.67 -18.65
CA GLY A 91 -16.85 6.95 -19.92
C GLY A 91 -18.19 6.25 -20.11
N GLY A 92 -18.64 5.47 -19.13
CA GLY A 92 -19.93 4.81 -19.17
C GLY A 92 -20.19 3.94 -17.94
N VAL A 93 -21.34 3.29 -17.92
CA VAL A 93 -21.76 2.43 -16.79
C VAL A 93 -20.80 1.26 -16.57
N ASN A 94 -20.43 0.54 -17.65
CA ASN A 94 -19.52 -0.60 -17.53
C ASN A 94 -18.11 -0.20 -17.04
N PRO A 95 -17.41 0.80 -17.64
CA PRO A 95 -16.16 1.36 -17.10
C PRO A 95 -16.19 1.70 -15.61
N ILE A 96 -17.28 2.31 -15.15
CA ILE A 96 -17.46 2.67 -13.74
C ILE A 96 -17.59 1.41 -12.89
N VAL A 97 -18.39 0.44 -13.32
CA VAL A 97 -18.54 -0.84 -12.61
C VAL A 97 -17.20 -1.56 -12.53
N ASP A 98 -16.44 -1.64 -13.63
CA ASP A 98 -15.12 -2.28 -13.65
C ASP A 98 -14.13 -1.55 -12.72
N THR A 99 -14.17 -0.22 -12.70
CA THR A 99 -13.36 0.59 -11.78
C THR A 99 -13.74 0.31 -10.33
N MET A 100 -15.02 0.19 -10.01
CA MET A 100 -15.49 -0.14 -8.65
C MET A 100 -15.11 -1.57 -8.24
N VAL A 101 -15.21 -2.54 -9.16
CA VAL A 101 -14.79 -3.93 -8.94
C VAL A 101 -13.30 -4.01 -8.64
N ALA A 102 -12.47 -3.25 -9.36
CA ALA A 102 -11.03 -3.18 -9.10
C ALA A 102 -10.69 -2.40 -7.82
N ALA A 103 -11.46 -1.36 -7.48
CA ALA A 103 -11.25 -0.55 -6.28
C ALA A 103 -11.67 -1.25 -4.99
N ALA A 104 -12.72 -2.08 -5.02
CA ALA A 104 -13.24 -2.77 -3.85
C ALA A 104 -12.17 -3.53 -3.03
N PRO A 105 -11.33 -4.41 -3.61
CA PRO A 105 -10.28 -5.10 -2.85
C PRO A 105 -9.20 -4.16 -2.31
N LEU A 106 -8.88 -3.07 -3.02
CA LEU A 106 -7.90 -2.08 -2.58
C LEU A 106 -8.42 -1.30 -1.36
N ILE A 107 -9.68 -0.87 -1.39
CA ILE A 107 -10.33 -0.15 -0.28
C ILE A 107 -10.42 -1.07 0.95
N LEU A 108 -10.94 -2.29 0.78
CA LEU A 108 -11.06 -3.26 1.86
C LEU A 108 -9.70 -3.66 2.42
N GLY A 109 -8.70 -3.86 1.57
CA GLY A 109 -7.32 -4.12 1.98
C GLY A 109 -6.73 -2.97 2.80
N GLY A 110 -6.92 -1.72 2.36
CA GLY A 110 -6.48 -0.54 3.10
C GLY A 110 -7.16 -0.42 4.47
N LEU A 111 -8.47 -0.69 4.55
CA LEU A 111 -9.22 -0.70 5.81
C LEU A 111 -8.71 -1.78 6.77
N ALA A 112 -8.45 -2.99 6.26
CA ALA A 112 -7.91 -4.10 7.05
C ALA A 112 -6.50 -3.79 7.60
N LEU A 113 -5.63 -3.20 6.77
CA LEU A 113 -4.30 -2.76 7.19
C LEU A 113 -4.36 -1.65 8.23
N GLY A 114 -5.24 -0.67 8.04
CA GLY A 114 -5.45 0.43 8.99
C GLY A 114 -5.86 -0.08 10.38
N LEU A 115 -6.70 -1.11 10.44
CA LEU A 115 -7.06 -1.76 11.70
C LEU A 115 -5.84 -2.45 12.36
N GLY A 116 -5.02 -3.15 11.58
CA GLY A 116 -3.78 -3.78 12.06
C GLY A 116 -2.77 -2.77 12.62
N PHE A 117 -2.58 -1.64 11.93
CA PHE A 117 -1.71 -0.56 12.40
C PHE A 117 -2.20 0.04 13.71
N LYS A 118 -3.52 0.13 13.92
CA LYS A 118 -4.08 0.59 15.20
C LYS A 118 -3.77 -0.38 16.36
N ALA A 119 -3.58 -1.66 16.07
CA ALA A 119 -3.16 -2.68 17.03
C ALA A 119 -1.62 -2.79 17.17
N GLY A 120 -0.85 -1.93 16.49
CA GLY A 120 0.62 -1.97 16.51
C GLY A 120 1.22 -3.13 15.70
N LEU A 121 0.44 -3.74 14.80
CA LEU A 121 0.90 -4.82 13.93
C LEU A 121 1.20 -4.27 12.54
N PHE A 122 2.45 -4.37 12.09
CA PHE A 122 2.86 -3.93 10.76
C PHE A 122 2.75 -5.06 9.72
N ASN A 123 1.51 -5.37 9.33
CA ASN A 123 1.21 -6.45 8.39
C ASN A 123 1.46 -6.02 6.93
N ILE A 124 2.43 -6.63 6.25
CA ILE A 124 2.69 -6.43 4.80
C ILE A 124 2.11 -7.60 3.97
N GLY A 125 1.50 -8.58 4.64
CA GLY A 125 0.98 -9.82 4.08
C GLY A 125 -0.43 -9.75 3.50
N ALA A 126 -1.01 -8.56 3.39
CA ALA A 126 -2.39 -8.39 2.92
C ALA A 126 -2.61 -8.96 1.51
N GLN A 127 -1.59 -8.90 0.64
CA GLN A 127 -1.65 -9.48 -0.70
C GLN A 127 -1.86 -11.00 -0.64
N GLY A 128 -1.10 -11.73 0.18
CA GLY A 128 -1.22 -13.17 0.36
C GLY A 128 -2.54 -13.57 1.00
N GLN A 129 -3.00 -12.80 1.99
CA GLN A 129 -4.33 -13.00 2.61
C GLN A 129 -5.46 -12.81 1.60
N PHE A 130 -5.39 -11.78 0.76
CA PHE A 130 -6.34 -11.54 -0.32
C PHE A 130 -6.33 -12.68 -1.34
N LEU A 131 -5.15 -13.09 -1.79
CA LEU A 131 -4.97 -14.19 -2.73
C LEU A 131 -5.57 -15.50 -2.22
N MET A 132 -5.24 -15.90 -0.99
CA MET A 132 -5.78 -17.12 -0.39
C MET A 132 -7.29 -17.01 -0.11
N GLY A 133 -7.77 -15.83 0.28
CA GLY A 133 -9.19 -15.56 0.42
C GLY A 133 -9.93 -15.65 -0.92
N ALA A 134 -9.37 -15.12 -2.00
CA ALA A 134 -9.94 -15.21 -3.34
C ALA A 134 -10.03 -16.67 -3.81
N LEU A 135 -9.00 -17.48 -3.51
CA LEU A 135 -9.02 -18.92 -3.76
C LEU A 135 -10.16 -19.62 -3.01
N GLY A 136 -10.32 -19.33 -1.71
CA GLY A 136 -11.42 -19.87 -0.90
C GLY A 136 -12.80 -19.46 -1.42
N ALA A 137 -12.95 -18.19 -1.77
CA ALA A 137 -14.17 -17.65 -2.36
C ALA A 137 -14.50 -18.29 -3.71
N ALA A 138 -13.49 -18.52 -4.56
CA ALA A 138 -13.68 -19.18 -5.86
C ALA A 138 -14.08 -20.66 -5.69
N ALA A 139 -13.38 -21.39 -4.81
CA ALA A 139 -13.65 -22.81 -4.57
C ALA A 139 -15.06 -23.05 -4.00
N VAL A 140 -15.47 -22.26 -3.01
CA VAL A 140 -16.81 -22.36 -2.42
C VAL A 140 -17.87 -21.73 -3.33
N GLY A 141 -17.57 -20.60 -3.95
CA GLY A 141 -18.46 -19.92 -4.89
C GLY A 141 -18.89 -20.80 -6.05
N ALA A 142 -17.96 -21.62 -6.58
CA ALA A 142 -18.25 -22.57 -7.64
C ALA A 142 -19.24 -23.68 -7.20
N SER A 143 -19.17 -24.14 -5.95
CA SER A 143 -20.05 -25.20 -5.45
C SER A 143 -21.46 -24.69 -5.10
N VAL A 144 -21.62 -23.38 -4.86
CA VAL A 144 -22.90 -22.74 -4.51
C VAL A 144 -23.52 -21.93 -5.65
N ALA A 145 -22.98 -22.02 -6.87
CA ALA A 145 -23.43 -21.26 -8.04
C ALA A 145 -24.90 -21.52 -8.43
N GLY A 146 -25.48 -22.65 -8.00
CA GLY A 146 -26.90 -22.97 -8.22
C GLY A 146 -27.87 -22.27 -7.25
N LEU A 147 -27.38 -21.58 -6.22
CA LEU A 147 -28.22 -20.84 -5.27
C LEU A 147 -28.62 -19.44 -5.81
N PRO A 148 -29.66 -18.80 -5.25
CA PRO A 148 -29.97 -17.41 -5.55
C PRO A 148 -28.74 -16.51 -5.37
N ALA A 149 -28.51 -15.61 -6.33
CA ALA A 149 -27.29 -14.80 -6.41
C ALA A 149 -26.87 -14.12 -5.08
N PRO A 150 -27.78 -13.50 -4.29
CA PRO A 150 -27.38 -12.88 -3.02
C PRO A 150 -26.78 -13.87 -2.01
N ILE A 151 -27.30 -15.10 -1.97
CA ILE A 151 -26.85 -16.15 -1.03
C ILE A 151 -25.51 -16.71 -1.51
N ALA A 152 -25.39 -16.98 -2.81
CA ALA A 152 -24.14 -17.46 -3.40
C ALA A 152 -23.00 -16.46 -3.17
N ILE A 153 -23.24 -15.16 -3.42
CA ILE A 153 -22.26 -14.09 -3.20
C ILE A 153 -21.88 -13.98 -1.72
N ALA A 154 -22.86 -13.92 -0.81
CA ALA A 154 -22.59 -13.81 0.62
C ALA A 154 -21.77 -15.01 1.13
N THR A 155 -22.10 -16.22 0.68
CA THR A 155 -21.40 -17.45 1.07
C THR A 155 -19.96 -17.46 0.56
N ALA A 156 -19.75 -17.07 -0.70
CA ALA A 156 -18.41 -16.97 -1.28
C ALA A 156 -17.54 -15.92 -0.56
N VAL A 157 -18.11 -14.75 -0.24
CA VAL A 157 -17.42 -13.69 0.52
C VAL A 157 -17.05 -14.16 1.92
N LEU A 158 -17.95 -14.84 2.63
CA LEU A 158 -17.68 -15.38 3.96
C LEU A 158 -16.62 -16.48 3.93
N ALA A 159 -16.66 -17.37 2.95
CA ALA A 159 -15.64 -18.39 2.75
C ALA A 159 -14.27 -17.76 2.48
N GLY A 160 -14.20 -16.76 1.60
CA GLY A 160 -12.96 -16.03 1.33
C GLY A 160 -12.43 -15.28 2.55
N ALA A 161 -13.30 -14.63 3.31
CA ALA A 161 -12.94 -13.97 4.56
C ALA A 161 -12.37 -14.97 5.59
N ALA A 162 -12.99 -16.15 5.72
CA ALA A 162 -12.52 -17.19 6.63
C ALA A 162 -11.15 -17.73 6.22
N VAL A 163 -10.94 -18.05 4.94
CA VAL A 163 -9.64 -18.53 4.45
C VAL A 163 -8.56 -17.47 4.58
N GLY A 164 -8.87 -16.22 4.22
CA GLY A 164 -7.95 -15.09 4.39
C GLY A 164 -7.59 -14.85 5.87
N ALA A 165 -8.55 -14.96 6.78
CA ALA A 165 -8.33 -14.84 8.22
C ALA A 165 -7.44 -15.96 8.76
N VAL A 166 -7.70 -17.22 8.36
CA VAL A 166 -6.85 -18.37 8.73
C VAL A 166 -5.43 -18.17 8.21
N TYR A 167 -5.27 -17.68 6.99
CA TYR A 167 -3.93 -17.43 6.43
C TYR A 167 -3.21 -16.29 7.17
N GLY A 168 -3.93 -15.21 7.50
CA GLY A 168 -3.41 -14.09 8.28
C GLY A 168 -3.15 -14.42 9.75
N PHE A 169 -3.77 -15.48 10.26
CA PHE A 169 -3.53 -15.98 11.61
C PHE A 169 -2.15 -16.64 11.75
N ILE A 170 -1.62 -17.26 10.69
CA ILE A 170 -0.30 -17.92 10.68
C ILE A 170 0.83 -16.99 11.16
N PRO A 171 1.08 -15.80 10.56
CA PRO A 171 2.14 -14.91 11.00
C PRO A 171 1.86 -14.31 12.39
N GLY A 172 0.58 -14.11 12.73
CA GLY A 172 0.17 -13.68 14.07
C GLY A 172 0.53 -14.70 15.15
N MET A 173 0.27 -15.98 14.90
CA MET A 173 0.70 -17.08 15.76
C MET A 173 2.23 -17.14 15.88
N LEU A 174 2.94 -17.05 14.77
CA LEU A 174 4.41 -17.10 14.78
C LEU A 174 4.98 -15.95 15.63
N LYS A 175 4.46 -14.72 15.48
CA LYS A 175 4.86 -13.61 16.34
C LYS A 175 4.55 -13.89 17.82
N ALA A 176 3.35 -14.40 18.13
CA ALA A 176 2.91 -14.62 19.51
C ALA A 176 3.69 -15.74 20.23
N PHE A 177 4.03 -16.83 19.53
CA PHE A 177 4.65 -18.00 20.14
C PHE A 177 6.17 -18.04 20.01
N THR A 178 6.73 -17.54 18.91
CA THR A 178 8.19 -17.64 18.64
C THR A 178 8.91 -16.30 18.69
N GLY A 179 8.19 -15.18 18.74
CA GLY A 179 8.78 -13.85 18.65
C GLY A 179 9.29 -13.50 17.25
N ALA A 180 8.88 -14.24 16.22
CA ALA A 180 9.25 -13.94 14.84
C ALA A 180 8.79 -12.54 14.41
N HIS A 181 9.62 -11.86 13.61
CA HIS A 181 9.27 -10.54 13.07
C HIS A 181 8.09 -10.67 12.11
N GLU A 182 6.96 -10.05 12.45
CA GLU A 182 5.74 -10.08 11.64
C GLU A 182 5.94 -9.56 10.23
N VAL A 183 6.80 -8.56 10.05
CA VAL A 183 7.06 -7.96 8.72
C VAL A 183 7.68 -9.00 7.80
N VAL A 184 8.70 -9.72 8.27
CA VAL A 184 9.39 -10.74 7.48
C VAL A 184 8.48 -11.91 7.21
N THR A 185 7.80 -12.43 8.24
CA THR A 185 6.90 -13.59 8.09
C THR A 185 5.73 -13.29 7.15
N THR A 186 5.14 -12.10 7.22
CA THR A 186 4.05 -11.70 6.33
C THR A 186 4.52 -11.49 4.88
N ILE A 187 5.71 -10.94 4.65
CA ILE A 187 6.31 -10.86 3.31
C ILE A 187 6.58 -12.26 2.74
N MET A 188 7.15 -13.17 3.53
CA MET A 188 7.41 -14.54 3.08
C MET A 188 6.11 -15.29 2.73
N LEU A 189 5.06 -15.10 3.53
CA LEU A 189 3.76 -15.70 3.25
C LEU A 189 3.08 -15.17 1.99
N ASN A 190 3.37 -13.93 1.54
CA ASN A 190 2.91 -13.47 0.24
C ASN A 190 3.49 -14.32 -0.90
N PHE A 191 4.80 -14.63 -0.85
CA PHE A 191 5.44 -15.48 -1.84
C PHE A 191 4.88 -16.91 -1.83
N ILE A 192 4.62 -17.47 -0.64
CA ILE A 192 4.01 -18.79 -0.51
C ILE A 192 2.60 -18.80 -1.12
N ALA A 193 1.78 -17.79 -0.81
CA ALA A 193 0.42 -17.67 -1.37
C ALA A 193 0.46 -17.58 -2.91
N ALA A 194 1.36 -16.74 -3.44
CA ALA A 194 1.56 -16.61 -4.88
C ALA A 194 1.99 -17.93 -5.52
N ALA A 195 2.93 -18.67 -4.90
CA ALA A 195 3.39 -19.96 -5.39
C ALA A 195 2.27 -21.03 -5.36
N ILE A 196 1.46 -21.05 -4.29
CA ILE A 196 0.29 -21.95 -4.20
C ILE A 196 -0.69 -21.67 -5.33
N ILE A 197 -1.06 -20.41 -5.54
CA ILE A 197 -2.01 -20.05 -6.61
C ILE A 197 -1.41 -20.35 -7.98
N ALA A 198 -0.15 -20.01 -8.21
CA ALA A 198 0.52 -20.32 -9.48
C ALA A 198 0.49 -21.82 -9.77
N TYR A 199 0.76 -22.66 -8.77
CA TYR A 199 0.67 -24.11 -8.90
C TYR A 199 -0.77 -24.58 -9.18
N LEU A 200 -1.75 -24.07 -8.44
CA LEU A 200 -3.15 -24.49 -8.62
C LEU A 200 -3.70 -24.11 -9.98
N VAL A 201 -3.40 -22.89 -10.45
CA VAL A 201 -3.81 -22.40 -11.77
C VAL A 201 -3.09 -23.14 -12.90
N ALA A 202 -1.82 -23.48 -12.72
CA ALA A 202 -1.07 -24.26 -13.72
C ALA A 202 -1.43 -25.76 -13.74
N GLY A 203 -2.09 -26.26 -12.69
CA GLY A 203 -2.46 -27.66 -12.54
C GLY A 203 -3.96 -27.85 -12.30
N PRO A 204 -4.41 -28.23 -11.07
CA PRO A 204 -5.77 -28.72 -10.82
C PRO A 204 -6.93 -27.77 -11.15
N LEU A 205 -6.69 -26.46 -11.14
CA LEU A 205 -7.68 -25.42 -11.42
C LEU A 205 -7.48 -24.77 -12.80
N GLY A 206 -6.46 -25.17 -13.55
CA GLY A 206 -6.27 -24.74 -14.92
C GLY A 206 -7.42 -25.27 -15.77
N ALA A 207 -8.12 -24.39 -16.48
CA ALA A 207 -8.98 -24.82 -17.57
C ALA A 207 -8.07 -25.45 -18.64
N GLU A 208 -8.35 -26.69 -19.03
CA GLU A 208 -7.72 -27.30 -20.21
C GLU A 208 -7.99 -26.37 -21.40
N GLY A 209 -6.94 -25.71 -21.87
CA GLY A 209 -6.94 -24.95 -23.12
C GLY A 209 -6.57 -25.85 -24.28
#